data_AF-A0A813LS60-F1
#
_entry.id   AF-A0A813LS60-F1
#
_cell.length_a   1.000
_cell.length_b   1.000
_cell.length_c   1.000
_cell.angle_alpha   90.00
_cell.angle_beta   90.00
_cell.angle_gamma   90.00
#
_symmetry.space_group_name_H-M   'P 1'
#
loop_
_entity.id
_entity.type
_entity.pdbx_description
1 polymer ?
#
loop_
_entity_poly.entity_id
_entity_poly.type
_entity_poly.pdbx_seq_one_letter_code
_entity_poly.pdbx_strand_id
1 'polypeptide(L)'
;MAQLLNGDDGATALLEAFASAGLEGATPSQKKLTKRQQQLRSKQDEVNRKFREVELLEIFLFRFGDKRATSIRLIHDLYEALLKASSNGSGSQRSKGGEAGGEADEDGSGKGGKNKKQSKADNALRRLEAGFSQRLCKLLARVLRQLCRGSVVAEVSRWHSAEEWASQARALCALGQSQKMAGSGPKSLEVGSTLLYFLCAAHRAASCDQDTSQLSGVEGWSLAEELLGNVLREWGGKRDCDAFCQSACKAFAVRAPHLLRRLPWMDQIKGARKAFAQRSLLTFVANELLRPASTSQGEKEVSANTQTGPPAAFVDGYSELCAQLLEDSLTSEEAGSAASTVSQKQKLRREALHGLKSAMRLRQKSGEKAHDSGSGGTALPPFSAAAAANVARAVAGVRDAMPSHQRRGEVYQLCLHILRIVRPQVGGGNAEKQSRSPSRPAGKRQRRPDSANSSGDESAAAGGKRKELRRKGRSASAGGSDSGSPAMKPSSGSPAMKPSSGSPSLKPVKKIGGHGT
;
A
#
# COMPACT_ATOMS: atom_id res chain seq x y z
N MET A 1 -29.28 -56.93 -54.50
CA MET A 1 -28.45 -55.77 -54.13
C MET A 1 -28.87 -55.29 -52.75
N ALA A 2 -27.92 -55.33 -51.82
CA ALA A 2 -27.74 -54.46 -50.65
C ALA A 2 -28.93 -54.32 -49.67
N GLN A 3 -28.98 -54.93 -48.48
CA GLN A 3 -27.94 -55.02 -47.43
C GLN A 3 -27.33 -53.64 -47.13
N LEU A 4 -27.94 -52.89 -46.22
CA LEU A 4 -27.38 -51.89 -45.31
C LEU A 4 -28.57 -51.26 -44.57
N LEU A 5 -28.47 -51.06 -43.25
CA LEU A 5 -29.47 -50.46 -42.32
C LEU A 5 -30.29 -51.40 -41.42
N ASN A 6 -29.92 -52.68 -41.28
CA ASN A 6 -30.20 -53.42 -40.04
C ASN A 6 -28.95 -53.39 -39.17
N GLY A 7 -28.86 -52.38 -38.30
CA GLY A 7 -27.72 -52.18 -37.41
C GLY A 7 -27.87 -50.91 -36.59
N ASP A 8 -28.98 -50.75 -35.86
CA ASP A 8 -29.22 -49.60 -34.97
C ASP A 8 -29.52 -50.01 -33.52
N ASP A 9 -29.09 -51.21 -33.10
CA ASP A 9 -29.08 -51.61 -31.68
C ASP A 9 -27.76 -51.23 -30.97
N GLY A 10 -26.81 -50.61 -31.70
CA GLY A 10 -25.51 -50.20 -31.16
C GLY A 10 -25.48 -48.78 -30.59
N ALA A 11 -26.34 -47.87 -31.06
CA ALA A 11 -26.33 -46.47 -30.64
C ALA A 11 -27.04 -46.26 -29.30
N THR A 12 -28.14 -46.99 -29.08
CA THR A 12 -28.82 -47.07 -27.77
C THR A 12 -27.94 -47.77 -26.76
N ALA A 13 -27.30 -48.89 -27.10
CA ALA A 13 -26.38 -49.59 -26.20
C ALA A 13 -25.14 -48.76 -25.81
N LEU A 14 -24.64 -47.87 -26.69
CA LEU A 14 -23.56 -46.94 -26.34
C LEU A 14 -24.01 -45.78 -25.47
N LEU A 15 -25.24 -45.26 -25.66
CA LEU A 15 -25.84 -44.25 -24.80
C LEU A 15 -26.26 -44.83 -23.44
N GLU A 16 -26.76 -46.07 -23.41
CA GLU A 16 -27.07 -46.83 -22.21
C GLU A 16 -25.79 -47.26 -21.49
N ALA A 17 -24.73 -47.63 -22.21
CA ALA A 17 -23.40 -47.86 -21.64
C ALA A 17 -22.76 -46.55 -21.14
N PHE A 18 -23.01 -45.39 -21.74
CA PHE A 18 -22.55 -44.11 -21.20
C PHE A 18 -23.35 -43.67 -19.96
N ALA A 19 -24.66 -43.99 -19.93
CA ALA A 19 -25.53 -43.73 -18.79
C ALA A 19 -25.29 -44.72 -17.62
N SER A 20 -24.95 -45.97 -17.91
CA SER A 20 -24.69 -47.03 -16.90
C SER A 20 -23.22 -47.11 -16.47
N ALA A 21 -22.26 -46.81 -17.35
CA ALA A 21 -20.83 -46.68 -16.97
C ALA A 21 -20.53 -45.44 -16.11
N GLY A 22 -21.53 -44.58 -15.91
CA GLY A 22 -21.45 -43.44 -15.01
C GLY A 22 -21.63 -43.78 -13.52
N LEU A 23 -22.16 -44.95 -13.15
CA LEU A 23 -22.57 -45.18 -11.75
C LEU A 23 -22.27 -46.55 -11.12
N GLU A 24 -21.84 -47.57 -11.86
CA GLU A 24 -21.66 -48.93 -11.29
C GLU A 24 -20.26 -49.54 -11.49
N GLY A 25 -19.24 -48.69 -11.67
CA GLY A 25 -17.84 -49.11 -11.64
C GLY A 25 -17.27 -49.04 -10.23
N ALA A 26 -17.45 -50.09 -9.43
CA ALA A 26 -16.87 -50.30 -8.10
C ALA A 26 -17.11 -49.15 -7.12
N THR A 27 -18.09 -49.28 -6.21
CA THR A 27 -18.04 -48.51 -4.97
C THR A 27 -16.66 -48.74 -4.36
N PRO A 28 -15.73 -47.76 -4.34
CA PRO A 28 -14.50 -47.95 -3.62
C PRO A 28 -14.99 -48.03 -2.19
N SER A 29 -15.06 -49.24 -1.62
CA SER A 29 -15.49 -49.55 -0.25
C SER A 29 -15.44 -48.27 0.55
N GLN A 30 -16.59 -47.60 0.76
CA GLN A 30 -16.62 -46.20 1.23
C GLN A 30 -15.80 -46.16 2.51
N LYS A 31 -14.50 -45.86 2.38
CA LYS A 31 -13.56 -45.95 3.49
C LYS A 31 -14.07 -44.85 4.37
N LYS A 32 -14.73 -45.25 5.46
CA LYS A 32 -15.44 -44.34 6.38
C LYS A 32 -14.49 -43.18 6.60
N LEU A 33 -14.83 -42.03 6.01
CA LEU A 33 -13.96 -40.86 6.03
C LEU A 33 -13.68 -40.58 7.51
N THR A 34 -12.43 -40.33 7.83
CA THR A 34 -12.11 -39.96 9.20
C THR A 34 -12.94 -38.73 9.58
N LYS A 35 -13.38 -38.62 10.84
CA LYS A 35 -14.15 -37.46 11.33
C LYS A 35 -13.52 -36.12 10.93
N ARG A 36 -12.18 -36.07 10.91
CA ARG A 36 -11.40 -34.91 10.43
C ARG A 36 -11.56 -34.64 8.94
N GLN A 37 -11.52 -35.66 8.08
CA GLN A 37 -11.74 -35.49 6.64
C GLN A 37 -13.17 -35.04 6.34
N GLN A 38 -14.16 -35.60 7.04
CA GLN A 38 -15.57 -35.16 6.91
C GLN A 38 -15.72 -33.69 7.32
N GLN A 39 -15.11 -33.28 8.42
CA GLN A 39 -15.11 -31.89 8.87
C GLN A 39 -14.43 -30.95 7.85
N LEU A 40 -13.31 -31.37 7.24
CA LEU A 40 -12.64 -30.59 6.20
C LEU A 40 -13.48 -30.44 4.93
N ARG A 41 -14.17 -31.51 4.50
CA ARG A 41 -15.11 -31.45 3.37
C ARG A 41 -16.27 -30.51 3.67
N SER A 42 -16.89 -30.65 4.84
CA SER A 42 -17.98 -29.75 5.27
C SER A 42 -17.55 -28.28 5.29
N LYS A 43 -16.34 -27.97 5.79
CA LYS A 43 -15.79 -26.60 5.73
C LYS A 43 -15.55 -26.13 4.30
N GLN A 44 -15.04 -26.99 3.43
CA GLN A 44 -14.84 -26.67 2.02
C GLN A 44 -16.17 -26.36 1.32
N ASP A 45 -17.21 -27.16 1.56
CA ASP A 45 -18.55 -26.96 1.01
C ASP A 45 -19.18 -25.67 1.56
N GLU A 46 -18.97 -25.36 2.84
CA GLU A 46 -19.40 -24.10 3.46
C GLU A 46 -18.73 -22.89 2.78
N VAL A 47 -17.42 -22.94 2.53
CA VAL A 47 -16.71 -21.86 1.83
C VAL A 47 -17.21 -21.71 0.38
N ASN A 48 -17.45 -22.83 -0.32
CA ASN A 48 -18.03 -22.80 -1.68
C ASN A 48 -19.45 -22.23 -1.70
N ARG A 49 -20.28 -22.53 -0.69
CA ARG A 49 -21.60 -21.91 -0.54
C ARG A 49 -21.49 -20.40 -0.35
N LYS A 50 -20.56 -19.95 0.50
CA LYS A 50 -20.30 -18.50 0.72
C LYS A 50 -19.81 -17.81 -0.55
N PHE A 51 -19.04 -18.47 -1.41
CA PHE A 51 -18.66 -17.91 -2.71
C PHE A 51 -19.88 -17.60 -3.58
N ARG A 52 -20.82 -18.55 -3.70
CA ARG A 52 -22.06 -18.36 -4.47
C ARG A 52 -22.92 -17.23 -3.89
N GLU A 53 -22.99 -17.15 -2.57
CA GLU A 53 -23.69 -16.06 -1.88
C GLU A 53 -23.06 -14.69 -2.19
N VAL A 54 -21.73 -14.60 -2.16
CA VAL A 54 -21.01 -13.38 -2.53
C VAL A 54 -21.23 -13.00 -3.99
N GLU A 55 -21.37 -13.96 -4.90
CA GLU A 55 -21.71 -13.68 -6.32
C GLU A 55 -23.12 -13.07 -6.46
N LEU A 56 -24.09 -13.56 -5.70
CA LEU A 56 -25.44 -12.99 -5.69
C LEU A 56 -25.45 -11.58 -5.07
N LEU A 57 -24.75 -11.40 -3.95
CA LEU A 57 -24.58 -10.09 -3.31
C LEU A 57 -23.85 -9.10 -4.21
N GLU A 58 -22.90 -9.56 -5.01
CA GLU A 58 -22.23 -8.74 -6.01
C GLU A 58 -23.21 -8.18 -7.04
N ILE A 59 -24.03 -9.04 -7.65
CA ILE A 59 -25.03 -8.62 -8.63
C ILE A 59 -26.02 -7.63 -8.00
N PHE A 60 -26.46 -7.91 -6.76
CA PHE A 60 -27.36 -7.04 -6.03
C PHE A 60 -26.74 -5.66 -5.77
N LEU A 61 -25.52 -5.60 -5.22
CA LEU A 61 -24.85 -4.34 -4.87
C LEU A 61 -24.50 -3.50 -6.11
N PHE A 62 -24.15 -4.12 -7.24
CA PHE A 62 -23.90 -3.37 -8.47
C PHE A 62 -25.17 -2.75 -9.05
N ARG A 63 -26.33 -3.39 -8.88
CA ARG A 63 -27.61 -2.93 -9.46
C ARG A 63 -28.40 -2.01 -8.54
N PHE A 64 -28.28 -2.20 -7.22
CA PHE A 64 -29.11 -1.56 -6.20
C PHE A 64 -28.31 -0.93 -5.05
N GLY A 65 -26.99 -0.88 -5.15
CA GLY A 65 -26.11 -0.33 -4.10
C GLY A 65 -26.46 1.10 -3.71
N ASP A 66 -26.89 1.89 -4.69
CA ASP A 66 -27.29 3.30 -4.61
C ASP A 66 -28.81 3.52 -4.48
N LYS A 67 -29.62 2.45 -4.46
CA LYS A 67 -31.09 2.52 -4.48
C LYS A 67 -31.78 2.00 -3.23
N ARG A 68 -31.06 1.27 -2.37
CA ARG A 68 -31.63 0.60 -1.19
C ARG A 68 -30.75 0.75 0.03
N ALA A 69 -31.32 1.23 1.13
CA ALA A 69 -30.65 1.33 2.43
C ALA A 69 -30.03 0.02 2.93
N THR A 70 -30.66 -1.13 2.64
CA THR A 70 -30.12 -2.45 2.98
C THR A 70 -28.72 -2.70 2.41
N SER A 71 -28.35 -2.07 1.30
CA SER A 71 -27.02 -2.18 0.68
C SER A 71 -25.91 -1.75 1.63
N ILE A 72 -26.15 -0.74 2.49
CA ILE A 72 -25.16 -0.24 3.45
C ILE A 72 -24.87 -1.28 4.52
N ARG A 73 -25.92 -1.88 5.10
CA ARG A 73 -25.78 -3.01 6.05
C ARG A 73 -25.01 -4.16 5.42
N LEU A 74 -25.36 -4.56 4.20
CA LEU A 74 -24.65 -5.64 3.49
C LEU A 74 -23.16 -5.33 3.29
N ILE A 75 -22.79 -4.08 3.02
CA ILE A 75 -21.38 -3.68 2.88
C ILE A 75 -20.63 -3.81 4.20
N HIS A 76 -21.25 -3.42 5.32
CA HIS A 76 -20.69 -3.63 6.66
C HIS A 76 -20.52 -5.12 6.97
N ASP A 77 -21.54 -5.94 6.70
CA ASP A 77 -21.50 -7.38 6.95
C ASP A 77 -20.42 -8.07 6.11
N LEU A 78 -20.29 -7.70 4.83
CA LEU A 78 -19.24 -8.18 3.94
C LEU A 78 -17.85 -7.76 4.39
N TYR A 79 -17.73 -6.54 4.95
CA TYR A 79 -16.47 -6.08 5.52
C TYR A 79 -16.10 -6.87 6.78
N GLU A 80 -17.04 -7.10 7.69
CA GLU A 80 -16.80 -7.94 8.87
C GLU A 80 -16.44 -9.38 8.48
N ALA A 81 -17.13 -9.95 7.50
CA ALA A 81 -16.81 -11.25 6.93
C ALA A 81 -15.39 -11.29 6.34
N LEU A 82 -14.96 -10.22 5.67
CA LEU A 82 -13.60 -10.06 5.16
C LEU A 82 -12.57 -10.06 6.30
N LEU A 83 -12.84 -9.37 7.40
CA LEU A 83 -11.94 -9.33 8.55
C LEU A 83 -11.81 -10.71 9.20
N LYS A 84 -12.92 -11.41 9.41
CA LYS A 84 -12.94 -12.79 9.92
C LYS A 84 -12.18 -13.77 9.01
N ALA A 85 -12.37 -13.66 7.70
CA ALA A 85 -11.66 -14.49 6.72
C ALA A 85 -10.15 -14.20 6.73
N SER A 86 -9.76 -12.94 6.87
CA SER A 86 -8.35 -12.53 6.86
C SER A 86 -7.62 -12.90 8.16
N SER A 87 -8.27 -12.81 9.32
CA SER A 87 -7.67 -13.19 10.61
C SER A 87 -7.38 -14.69 10.71
N ASN A 88 -8.25 -15.52 10.13
CA ASN A 88 -8.09 -16.98 10.12
C ASN A 88 -6.88 -17.41 9.28
N GLY A 89 -6.58 -16.68 8.21
CA GLY A 89 -5.44 -16.95 7.34
C GLY A 89 -4.09 -16.61 8.00
N SER A 90 -4.01 -15.52 8.77
CA SER A 90 -2.74 -15.05 9.34
C SER A 90 -2.32 -15.79 10.61
N GLY A 91 -3.29 -16.23 11.43
CA GLY A 91 -3.02 -16.81 12.76
C GLY A 91 -2.19 -18.10 12.73
N SER A 92 -2.29 -18.90 11.65
CA SER A 92 -1.59 -20.20 11.61
C SER A 92 -0.12 -20.12 11.17
N GLN A 93 0.36 -18.98 10.66
CA GLN A 93 1.70 -18.90 10.08
C GLN A 93 2.74 -18.29 11.03
N ARG A 94 2.31 -17.55 12.06
CA ARG A 94 3.22 -16.87 13.00
C ARG A 94 3.70 -17.73 14.18
N SER A 95 3.03 -18.84 14.51
CA SER A 95 3.39 -19.65 15.69
C SER A 95 4.57 -20.62 15.46
N LYS A 96 5.39 -20.43 14.42
CA LYS A 96 6.50 -21.34 14.09
C LYS A 96 7.86 -20.67 13.85
N GLY A 97 7.98 -19.36 14.08
CA GLY A 97 9.21 -18.61 13.77
C GLY A 97 9.50 -17.49 14.76
N GLY A 98 9.86 -17.85 15.98
CA GLY A 98 10.38 -16.98 17.04
C GLY A 98 10.19 -17.70 18.39
N GLU A 99 11.18 -17.97 19.23
CA GLU A 99 12.58 -17.55 19.31
C GLU A 99 13.42 -18.77 19.76
N ALA A 100 14.25 -19.31 18.88
CA ALA A 100 15.43 -20.06 19.28
C ALA A 100 16.54 -19.02 19.53
N GLY A 101 16.50 -18.45 20.72
CA GLY A 101 17.39 -17.38 21.18
C GLY A 101 17.43 -17.36 22.70
N GLY A 102 17.45 -18.55 23.32
CA GLY A 102 17.79 -18.74 24.72
C GLY A 102 18.86 -19.81 24.75
N GLU A 103 20.04 -19.45 25.24
CA GLU A 103 21.20 -20.32 25.41
C GLU A 103 20.77 -21.62 26.11
N ALA A 104 21.20 -22.73 25.51
CA ALA A 104 21.07 -24.04 26.10
C ALA A 104 21.99 -24.12 27.31
N ASP A 105 21.40 -24.20 28.50
CA ASP A 105 21.93 -25.13 29.49
C ASP A 105 21.61 -26.55 28.98
N GLU A 106 22.67 -27.27 28.64
CA GLU A 106 22.66 -28.71 28.44
C GLU A 106 22.16 -29.39 29.72
N ASP A 107 20.98 -29.99 29.64
CA ASP A 107 20.67 -31.35 30.11
C ASP A 107 19.19 -31.47 30.48
N GLY A 108 18.42 -32.01 29.55
CA GLY A 108 17.01 -32.27 29.78
C GLY A 108 16.37 -32.96 28.59
N SER A 109 16.45 -34.29 28.58
CA SER A 109 15.85 -35.19 27.58
C SER A 109 14.32 -35.12 27.55
N GLY A 110 13.77 -34.06 26.94
CA GLY A 110 12.34 -33.84 26.76
C GLY A 110 11.86 -34.13 25.33
N LYS A 111 11.26 -35.31 25.14
CA LYS A 111 10.62 -35.84 23.92
C LYS A 111 10.10 -34.80 22.90
N GLY A 112 10.63 -34.92 21.69
CA GLY A 112 10.38 -34.07 20.53
C GLY A 112 8.90 -33.82 20.20
N GLY A 113 8.57 -32.53 20.11
CA GLY A 113 7.32 -32.04 19.54
C GLY A 113 7.17 -32.48 18.09
N LYS A 114 6.28 -33.46 17.85
CA LYS A 114 5.89 -33.90 16.51
C LYS A 114 5.40 -32.70 15.72
N ASN A 115 6.20 -32.27 14.75
CA ASN A 115 5.77 -31.40 13.66
C ASN A 115 4.53 -32.03 13.00
N LYS A 116 3.34 -31.58 13.41
CA LYS A 116 2.05 -32.02 12.87
C LYS A 116 2.08 -31.74 11.37
N LYS A 117 2.34 -32.78 10.56
CA LYS A 117 2.38 -32.70 9.10
C LYS A 117 1.03 -32.12 8.65
N GLN A 118 1.07 -30.89 8.18
CA GLN A 118 -0.10 -30.17 7.69
C GLN A 118 -0.61 -30.91 6.46
N SER A 119 -1.89 -31.30 6.45
CA SER A 119 -2.43 -32.13 5.38
C SER A 119 -2.57 -31.32 4.10
N LYS A 120 -2.47 -31.98 2.93
CA LYS A 120 -2.80 -31.38 1.63
C LYS A 120 -4.21 -30.76 1.63
N ALA A 121 -5.15 -31.38 2.36
CA ALA A 121 -6.51 -30.86 2.52
C ALA A 121 -6.57 -29.57 3.34
N ASP A 122 -5.77 -29.44 4.42
CA ASP A 122 -5.68 -28.19 5.19
C ASP A 122 -5.14 -27.05 4.33
N ASN A 123 -4.14 -27.35 3.48
CA ASN A 123 -3.60 -26.38 2.52
C ASN A 123 -4.61 -25.98 1.45
N ALA A 124 -5.42 -26.92 0.96
CA ALA A 124 -6.49 -26.63 0.00
C ALA A 124 -7.56 -25.71 0.62
N LEU A 125 -7.98 -25.98 1.86
CA LEU A 125 -8.93 -25.13 2.58
C LEU A 125 -8.40 -23.71 2.78
N ARG A 126 -7.14 -23.55 3.20
CA ARG A 126 -6.51 -22.22 3.32
C ARG A 126 -6.45 -21.46 2.00
N ARG A 127 -6.20 -22.16 0.88
CA ARG A 127 -6.22 -21.53 -0.45
C ARG A 127 -7.63 -21.06 -0.82
N LEU A 128 -8.66 -21.84 -0.48
CA LEU A 128 -10.06 -21.44 -0.67
C LEU A 128 -10.43 -20.22 0.19
N GLU A 129 -10.08 -20.23 1.47
CA GLU A 129 -10.31 -19.09 2.38
C GLU A 129 -9.58 -17.82 1.93
N ALA A 130 -8.33 -17.95 1.47
CA ALA A 130 -7.58 -16.83 0.89
C ALA A 130 -8.21 -16.31 -0.40
N GLY A 131 -8.69 -17.21 -1.27
CA GLY A 131 -9.45 -16.84 -2.46
C GLY A 131 -10.75 -16.11 -2.12
N PHE A 132 -11.43 -16.54 -1.04
CA PHE A 132 -12.67 -15.93 -0.57
C PHE A 132 -12.44 -14.51 -0.05
N SER A 133 -11.45 -14.32 0.83
CA SER A 133 -11.02 -12.99 1.29
C SER A 133 -10.63 -12.08 0.12
N GLN A 134 -9.89 -12.60 -0.87
CA GLN A 134 -9.52 -11.84 -2.06
C GLN A 134 -10.74 -11.42 -2.90
N ARG A 135 -11.75 -12.30 -3.03
CA ARG A 135 -13.01 -11.97 -3.74
C ARG A 135 -13.78 -10.88 -3.02
N LEU A 136 -13.94 -11.00 -1.70
CA LEU A 136 -14.57 -9.97 -0.87
C LEU A 136 -13.87 -8.61 -1.00
N CYS A 137 -12.54 -8.58 -0.91
CA CYS A 137 -11.75 -7.35 -1.12
C CYS A 137 -12.06 -6.70 -2.48
N LYS A 138 -12.05 -7.50 -3.57
CA LYS A 138 -12.29 -6.99 -4.94
C LYS A 138 -13.73 -6.52 -5.14
N LEU A 139 -14.70 -7.20 -4.52
CA LEU A 139 -16.09 -6.79 -4.54
C LEU A 139 -16.26 -5.44 -3.83
N LEU A 140 -15.87 -5.38 -2.56
CA LEU A 140 -16.00 -4.16 -1.74
C LEU A 140 -15.26 -2.98 -2.35
N ALA A 141 -14.04 -3.17 -2.87
CA ALA A 141 -13.29 -2.10 -3.51
C ALA A 141 -14.00 -1.53 -4.76
N ARG A 142 -14.71 -2.37 -5.53
CA ARG A 142 -15.47 -1.92 -6.70
C ARG A 142 -16.76 -1.20 -6.29
N VAL A 143 -17.53 -1.79 -5.38
CA VAL A 143 -18.78 -1.20 -4.87
C VAL A 143 -18.51 0.14 -4.20
N LEU A 144 -17.52 0.22 -3.31
CA LEU A 144 -17.15 1.48 -2.65
C LEU A 144 -16.68 2.54 -3.62
N ARG A 145 -15.98 2.17 -4.70
CA ARG A 145 -15.59 3.14 -5.74
C ARG A 145 -16.81 3.75 -6.43
N GLN A 146 -17.86 2.96 -6.68
CA GLN A 146 -19.12 3.46 -7.23
C GLN A 146 -19.86 4.33 -6.22
N LEU A 147 -19.97 3.89 -4.97
CA LEU A 147 -20.67 4.61 -3.90
C LEU A 147 -19.98 5.91 -3.48
N CYS A 148 -18.66 6.01 -3.63
CA CYS A 148 -17.91 7.24 -3.33
C CYS A 148 -18.07 8.35 -4.39
N ARG A 149 -18.89 8.16 -5.44
CA ARG A 149 -19.19 9.21 -6.41
C ARG A 149 -20.09 10.26 -5.77
N GLY A 150 -19.80 11.54 -5.99
CA GLY A 150 -20.49 12.64 -5.29
C GLY A 150 -22.03 12.59 -5.41
N SER A 151 -22.56 12.32 -6.61
CA SER A 151 -24.01 12.17 -6.83
C SER A 151 -24.61 11.01 -6.04
N VAL A 152 -23.92 9.86 -6.00
CA VAL A 152 -24.37 8.68 -5.26
C VAL A 152 -24.30 8.91 -3.76
N VAL A 153 -23.25 9.56 -3.26
CA VAL A 153 -23.13 9.91 -1.84
C VAL A 153 -24.29 10.80 -1.39
N ALA A 154 -24.69 11.79 -2.21
CA ALA A 154 -25.79 12.69 -1.89
C ALA A 154 -27.17 12.01 -1.88
N GLU A 155 -27.38 10.98 -2.71
CA GLU A 155 -28.61 10.19 -2.67
C GLU A 155 -28.64 9.27 -1.44
N VAL A 156 -27.54 8.57 -1.21
CA VAL A 156 -27.40 7.59 -0.12
C VAL A 156 -27.41 8.26 1.25
N SER A 157 -26.89 9.48 1.38
CA SER A 157 -26.85 10.20 2.66
C SER A 157 -28.21 10.40 3.28
N ARG A 158 -29.29 10.41 2.49
CA ARG A 158 -30.68 10.56 2.94
C ARG A 158 -31.25 9.32 3.64
N TRP A 159 -30.58 8.17 3.58
CA TRP A 159 -31.10 6.93 4.15
C TRP A 159 -30.90 6.81 5.66
N HIS A 160 -30.01 7.62 6.23
CA HIS A 160 -29.66 7.61 7.63
C HIS A 160 -29.51 9.04 8.12
N SER A 161 -29.72 9.28 9.41
CA SER A 161 -29.44 10.58 9.99
C SER A 161 -27.94 10.88 9.98
N ALA A 162 -27.56 12.16 10.06
CA ALA A 162 -26.16 12.54 10.21
C ALA A 162 -25.52 11.85 11.43
N GLU A 163 -26.23 11.76 12.55
CA GLU A 163 -25.73 11.09 13.76
C GLU A 163 -25.51 9.58 13.57
N GLU A 164 -26.39 8.89 12.84
CA GLU A 164 -26.21 7.47 12.50
C GLU A 164 -24.96 7.25 11.65
N TRP A 165 -24.74 8.08 10.63
CA TRP A 165 -23.50 8.04 9.84
C TRP A 165 -22.26 8.31 10.70
N ALA A 166 -22.34 9.27 11.62
CA ALA A 166 -21.25 9.58 12.54
C ALA A 166 -20.91 8.41 13.46
N SER A 167 -21.93 7.77 14.02
CA SER A 167 -21.79 6.59 14.88
C SER A 167 -21.12 5.43 14.13
N GLN A 168 -21.57 5.14 12.91
CA GLN A 168 -20.97 4.10 12.07
C GLN A 168 -19.51 4.41 11.71
N ALA A 169 -19.19 5.67 11.38
CA ALA A 169 -17.82 6.09 11.07
C ALA A 169 -16.89 5.96 12.30
N ARG A 170 -17.35 6.40 13.48
CA ARG A 170 -16.61 6.23 14.75
C ARG A 170 -16.37 4.77 15.09
N ALA A 171 -17.41 3.93 14.98
CA ALA A 171 -17.30 2.49 15.23
C ALA A 171 -16.28 1.82 14.29
N LEU A 172 -16.30 2.17 13.00
CA LEU A 172 -15.34 1.66 12.02
C LEU A 172 -13.91 2.15 12.30
N CYS A 173 -13.75 3.41 12.69
CA CYS A 173 -12.45 3.98 13.06
C CYS A 173 -11.86 3.27 14.29
N ALA A 174 -12.67 3.06 15.33
CA ALA A 174 -12.29 2.32 16.53
C ALA A 174 -11.92 0.86 16.20
N LEU A 175 -12.68 0.20 15.32
CA LEU A 175 -12.35 -1.13 14.83
C LEU A 175 -10.99 -1.12 14.11
N GLY A 176 -10.76 -0.13 13.24
CA GLY A 176 -9.51 0.14 12.53
C GLY A 176 -8.27 0.23 13.43
N GLN A 177 -8.43 0.87 14.58
CA GLN A 177 -7.37 1.07 15.59
C GLN A 177 -7.17 -0.14 16.51
N SER A 178 -8.06 -1.14 16.47
CA SER A 178 -7.96 -2.34 17.29
C SER A 178 -6.89 -3.31 16.78
N GLN A 179 -6.33 -4.13 17.68
CA GLN A 179 -5.36 -5.18 17.31
C GLN A 179 -5.93 -6.21 16.32
N LYS A 180 -7.26 -6.39 16.28
CA LYS A 180 -7.92 -7.31 15.33
C LYS A 180 -7.61 -6.92 13.87
N MET A 181 -7.46 -5.62 13.60
CA MET A 181 -7.21 -5.10 12.26
C MET A 181 -5.76 -5.26 11.80
N ALA A 182 -4.80 -5.28 12.72
CA ALA A 182 -3.38 -5.38 12.41
C ALA A 182 -3.01 -6.67 11.64
N GLY A 183 -3.78 -7.75 11.83
CA GLY A 183 -3.58 -9.02 11.14
C GLY A 183 -4.29 -9.14 9.78
N SER A 184 -5.18 -8.21 9.43
CA SER A 184 -6.11 -8.37 8.29
C SER A 184 -5.48 -8.19 6.90
N GLY A 185 -4.22 -7.75 6.84
CA GLY A 185 -3.48 -7.52 5.60
C GLY A 185 -3.81 -6.17 4.92
N PRO A 186 -2.94 -5.70 4.01
CA PRO A 186 -3.02 -4.34 3.47
C PRO A 186 -4.31 -4.06 2.67
N LYS A 187 -4.82 -5.05 1.92
CA LYS A 187 -6.03 -4.87 1.11
C LYS A 187 -7.28 -4.68 1.96
N SER A 188 -7.38 -5.38 3.08
CA SER A 188 -8.49 -5.23 4.03
C SER A 188 -8.46 -3.85 4.70
N LEU A 189 -7.27 -3.34 5.00
CA LEU A 189 -7.07 -1.98 5.50
C LEU A 189 -7.48 -0.92 4.46
N GLU A 190 -7.10 -1.10 3.19
CA GLU A 190 -7.48 -0.19 2.10
C GLU A 190 -9.00 -0.13 1.89
N VAL A 191 -9.67 -1.27 1.94
CA VAL A 191 -11.14 -1.35 1.86
C VAL A 191 -11.78 -0.66 3.07
N GLY A 192 -11.33 -0.95 4.29
CA GLY A 192 -11.84 -0.32 5.51
C GLY A 192 -11.63 1.20 5.52
N SER A 193 -10.48 1.65 5.02
CA SER A 193 -10.15 3.07 4.89
C SER A 193 -11.04 3.79 3.87
N THR A 194 -11.37 3.10 2.77
CA THR A 194 -12.29 3.63 1.76
C THR A 194 -13.72 3.66 2.28
N LEU A 195 -14.14 2.65 3.04
CA LEU A 195 -15.43 2.63 3.73
C LEU A 195 -15.52 3.77 4.75
N LEU A 196 -14.46 4.03 5.53
CA LEU A 196 -14.39 5.15 6.45
C LEU A 196 -14.57 6.50 5.74
N TYR A 197 -13.89 6.69 4.60
CA TYR A 197 -14.10 7.87 3.75
C TYR A 197 -15.56 7.99 3.30
N PHE A 198 -16.15 6.90 2.81
CA PHE A 198 -17.53 6.87 2.35
C PHE A 198 -18.51 7.29 3.45
N LEU A 199 -18.38 6.74 4.66
CA LEU A 199 -19.24 7.10 5.80
C LEU A 199 -19.10 8.57 6.18
N CYS A 200 -17.87 9.11 6.18
CA CYS A 200 -17.64 10.54 6.44
C CYS A 200 -18.22 11.45 5.33
N ALA A 201 -18.14 11.01 4.07
CA ALA A 201 -18.71 11.75 2.95
C ALA A 201 -20.25 11.74 2.99
N ALA A 202 -20.87 10.61 3.34
CA ALA A 202 -22.31 10.49 3.53
C ALA A 202 -22.80 11.33 4.72
N HIS A 203 -22.07 11.31 5.85
CA HIS A 203 -22.31 12.21 6.98
C HIS A 203 -22.31 13.68 6.57
N ARG A 204 -21.29 14.11 5.83
CA ARG A 204 -21.20 15.49 5.34
C ARG A 204 -22.42 15.84 4.49
N ALA A 205 -22.76 15.02 3.51
CA ALA A 205 -23.90 15.28 2.65
C ALA A 205 -25.22 15.35 3.45
N ALA A 206 -25.41 14.47 4.44
CA ALA A 206 -26.58 14.50 5.33
C ALA A 206 -26.63 15.76 6.21
N SER A 207 -25.47 16.29 6.62
CA SER A 207 -25.37 17.50 7.46
C SER A 207 -25.62 18.77 6.65
N CYS A 208 -25.11 18.84 5.41
CA CYS A 208 -25.30 19.98 4.51
C CYS A 208 -26.76 20.18 4.09
N ASP A 209 -27.56 19.11 3.99
CA ASP A 209 -28.99 19.21 3.67
C ASP A 209 -29.80 19.89 4.79
N GLN A 210 -29.29 19.91 6.03
CA GLN A 210 -29.98 20.51 7.19
C GLN A 210 -29.67 22.02 7.34
N ASP A 211 -28.44 22.42 7.00
CA ASP A 211 -27.99 23.81 7.11
C ASP A 211 -28.13 24.52 5.76
N THR A 212 -29.24 25.24 5.57
CA THR A 212 -29.61 25.91 4.31
C THR A 212 -28.69 27.09 3.90
N SER A 213 -27.64 27.35 4.67
CA SER A 213 -26.70 28.46 4.49
C SER A 213 -25.29 27.93 4.21
N GLN A 214 -25.00 27.48 2.97
CA GLN A 214 -23.66 27.01 2.60
C GLN A 214 -23.19 27.51 1.22
N LEU A 215 -22.30 28.50 1.22
CA LEU A 215 -21.54 28.95 0.04
C LEU A 215 -20.05 28.54 0.10
N SER A 216 -19.58 27.96 1.21
CA SER A 216 -18.18 27.55 1.34
C SER A 216 -18.04 26.02 1.26
N GLY A 217 -17.37 25.52 0.21
CA GLY A 217 -17.18 24.07 -0.04
C GLY A 217 -16.33 23.33 1.01
N VAL A 218 -15.94 24.01 2.10
CA VAL A 218 -15.10 23.53 3.20
C VAL A 218 -15.93 23.08 4.40
N GLU A 219 -17.20 23.48 4.49
CA GLU A 219 -18.09 23.15 5.59
C GLU A 219 -18.59 21.68 5.56
N GLY A 220 -18.92 21.16 6.74
CA GLY A 220 -19.51 19.82 6.92
C GLY A 220 -18.54 18.64 7.12
N TRP A 221 -17.22 18.87 7.20
CA TRP A 221 -16.21 17.80 7.40
C TRP A 221 -15.72 17.64 8.86
N SER A 222 -16.37 18.25 9.84
CA SER A 222 -15.96 18.22 11.26
C SER A 222 -15.72 16.81 11.80
N LEU A 223 -16.61 15.86 11.48
CA LEU A 223 -16.45 14.45 11.85
C LEU A 223 -15.18 13.83 11.25
N ALA A 224 -14.89 14.09 9.96
CA ALA A 224 -13.69 13.56 9.33
C ALA A 224 -12.42 14.16 9.96
N GLU A 225 -12.44 15.44 10.31
CA GLU A 225 -11.34 16.11 11.01
C GLU A 225 -11.11 15.55 12.41
N GLU A 226 -12.19 15.29 13.18
CA GLU A 226 -12.15 14.60 14.47
C GLU A 226 -11.49 13.21 14.33
N LEU A 227 -12.02 12.38 13.43
CA LEU A 227 -11.56 11.01 13.25
C LEU A 227 -10.13 10.94 12.71
N LEU A 228 -9.78 11.75 11.72
CA LEU A 228 -8.43 11.78 11.16
C LEU A 228 -7.42 12.40 12.13
N GLY A 229 -7.83 13.37 12.96
CA GLY A 229 -7.02 13.89 14.05
C GLY A 229 -6.69 12.81 15.07
N ASN A 230 -7.67 11.98 15.44
CA ASN A 230 -7.45 10.83 16.33
C ASN A 230 -6.54 9.77 15.69
N VAL A 231 -6.77 9.45 14.40
CA VAL A 231 -5.90 8.54 13.63
C VAL A 231 -4.46 9.06 13.58
N LEU A 232 -4.27 10.35 13.34
CA LEU A 232 -2.94 10.97 13.30
C LEU A 232 -2.25 10.90 14.66
N ARG A 233 -2.99 11.15 15.76
CA ARG A 233 -2.46 11.07 17.13
C ARG A 233 -1.98 9.67 17.51
N GLU A 234 -2.73 8.65 17.12
CA GLU A 234 -2.38 7.24 17.38
C GLU A 234 -1.23 6.74 16.49
N TRP A 235 -0.97 7.40 15.35
CA TRP A 235 0.12 7.04 14.44
C TRP A 235 1.48 7.18 15.14
N GLY A 236 2.19 6.05 15.27
CA GLY A 236 3.48 5.96 15.94
C GLY A 236 3.40 5.58 17.42
N GLY A 237 2.19 5.67 18.01
CA GLY A 237 1.92 5.23 19.37
C GLY A 237 1.98 3.71 19.47
N LYS A 238 1.01 3.03 18.84
CA LYS A 238 0.87 1.57 18.86
C LYS A 238 1.33 0.98 17.52
N ARG A 239 2.23 0.00 17.55
CA ARG A 239 2.79 -0.63 16.34
C ARG A 239 1.71 -1.25 15.43
N ASP A 240 0.63 -1.72 16.04
CA ASP A 240 -0.43 -2.47 15.37
C ASP A 240 -1.40 -1.59 14.58
N CYS A 241 -1.49 -0.29 14.89
CA CYS A 241 -2.41 0.63 14.21
C CYS A 241 -1.77 1.44 13.08
N ASP A 242 -0.42 1.50 12.98
CA ASP A 242 0.29 2.34 11.99
C ASP A 242 -0.16 2.06 10.55
N ALA A 243 -0.38 0.78 10.21
CA ALA A 243 -0.81 0.40 8.86
C ALA A 243 -2.24 0.87 8.55
N PHE A 244 -3.14 0.82 9.54
CA PHE A 244 -4.49 1.38 9.40
C PHE A 244 -4.42 2.91 9.30
N CYS A 245 -3.62 3.58 10.14
CA CYS A 245 -3.49 5.03 10.13
C CYS A 245 -3.02 5.53 8.76
N GLN A 246 -1.98 4.90 8.23
CA GLN A 246 -1.46 5.20 6.90
C GLN A 246 -2.51 4.97 5.80
N SER A 247 -3.22 3.84 5.85
CA SER A 247 -4.25 3.52 4.87
C SER A 247 -5.44 4.49 4.93
N ALA A 248 -5.89 4.86 6.13
CA ALA A 248 -6.96 5.81 6.37
C ALA A 248 -6.59 7.18 5.82
N CYS A 249 -5.45 7.75 6.23
CA CYS A 249 -4.98 9.03 5.69
C CYS A 249 -4.79 8.96 4.16
N LYS A 250 -4.28 7.85 3.60
CA LYS A 250 -4.12 7.72 2.15
C LYS A 250 -5.46 7.74 1.40
N ALA A 251 -6.50 7.10 1.93
CA ALA A 251 -7.83 7.12 1.31
C ALA A 251 -8.41 8.53 1.22
N PHE A 252 -8.15 9.38 2.22
CA PHE A 252 -8.54 10.79 2.24
C PHE A 252 -7.60 11.66 1.40
N ALA A 253 -6.30 11.37 1.32
CA ALA A 253 -5.36 12.17 0.52
C ALA A 253 -5.73 12.18 -0.97
N VAL A 254 -6.28 11.08 -1.45
CA VAL A 254 -6.73 10.95 -2.85
C VAL A 254 -8.01 11.75 -3.13
N ARG A 255 -8.92 11.88 -2.16
CA ARG A 255 -10.29 12.36 -2.40
C ARG A 255 -10.61 13.71 -1.75
N ALA A 256 -10.06 13.97 -0.57
CA ALA A 256 -10.24 15.20 0.20
C ALA A 256 -8.90 15.64 0.84
N PRO A 257 -7.85 15.93 0.02
CA PRO A 257 -6.52 16.30 0.53
C PRO A 257 -6.52 17.57 1.39
N HIS A 258 -7.48 18.48 1.16
CA HIS A 258 -7.62 19.71 1.94
C HIS A 258 -7.84 19.45 3.43
N LEU A 259 -8.60 18.40 3.79
CA LEU A 259 -8.85 18.03 5.19
C LEU A 259 -7.55 17.63 5.89
N LEU A 260 -6.75 16.80 5.22
CA LEU A 260 -5.49 16.35 5.81
C LEU A 260 -4.53 17.52 6.01
N ARG A 261 -4.51 18.51 5.12
CA ARG A 261 -3.63 19.68 5.26
C ARG A 261 -4.00 20.58 6.45
N ARG A 262 -5.22 20.47 6.99
CA ARG A 262 -5.67 21.20 8.20
C ARG A 262 -5.27 20.51 9.50
N LEU A 263 -4.87 19.23 9.45
CA LEU A 263 -4.48 18.49 10.64
C LEU A 263 -3.12 18.97 11.19
N PRO A 264 -2.87 18.81 12.50
CA PRO A 264 -1.64 19.27 13.15
C PRO A 264 -0.44 18.33 12.87
N TRP A 265 -0.08 18.16 11.60
CA TRP A 265 1.02 17.28 11.17
C TRP A 265 2.35 17.66 11.81
N MET A 266 2.62 18.97 11.92
CA MET A 266 3.91 19.44 12.41
C MET A 266 4.09 19.07 13.89
N ASP A 267 3.06 19.33 14.70
CA ASP A 267 3.08 18.99 16.12
C ASP A 267 3.16 17.47 16.33
N GLN A 268 2.44 16.68 15.53
CA GLN A 268 2.50 15.22 15.63
C GLN A 268 3.89 14.68 15.25
N ILE A 269 4.53 15.20 14.20
CA ILE A 269 5.88 14.78 13.80
C ILE A 269 6.90 15.17 14.88
N LYS A 270 6.81 16.38 15.44
CA LYS A 270 7.68 16.81 16.54
C LYS A 270 7.48 15.95 17.79
N GLY A 271 6.22 15.68 18.17
CA GLY A 271 5.86 14.91 19.35
C GLY A 271 6.09 13.40 19.25
N ALA A 272 6.32 12.87 18.05
CA ALA A 272 6.52 11.45 17.83
C ALA A 272 7.84 10.95 18.45
N ARG A 273 7.75 10.20 19.56
CA ARG A 273 8.89 9.66 20.31
C ARG A 273 9.78 8.70 19.52
N LYS A 274 9.27 8.09 18.46
CA LYS A 274 9.97 7.07 17.67
C LYS A 274 10.43 7.66 16.34
N ALA A 275 11.73 7.62 16.08
CA ALA A 275 12.30 8.05 14.78
C ALA A 275 11.67 7.33 13.58
N PHE A 276 11.22 6.08 13.74
CA PHE A 276 10.48 5.36 12.71
C PHE A 276 9.15 6.03 12.36
N ALA A 277 8.39 6.46 13.37
CA ALA A 277 7.10 7.13 13.18
C ALA A 277 7.29 8.51 12.53
N GLN A 278 8.27 9.30 13.01
CA GLN A 278 8.63 10.58 12.41
C GLN A 278 8.94 10.44 10.92
N ARG A 279 9.77 9.47 10.55
CA ARG A 279 10.06 9.19 9.14
C ARG A 279 8.81 8.83 8.34
N SER A 280 7.99 7.92 8.86
CA SER A 280 6.77 7.50 8.16
C SER A 280 5.82 8.68 7.90
N LEU A 281 5.65 9.56 8.88
CA LEU A 281 4.84 10.78 8.77
C LEU A 281 5.46 11.78 7.78
N LEU A 282 6.77 12.05 7.84
CA LEU A 282 7.48 12.89 6.87
C LEU A 282 7.29 12.37 5.44
N THR A 283 7.54 11.08 5.22
CA THR A 283 7.36 10.44 3.91
C THR A 283 5.91 10.57 3.43
N PHE A 284 4.92 10.43 4.32
CA PHE A 284 3.51 10.60 3.98
C PHE A 284 3.20 12.03 3.56
N VAL A 285 3.63 13.05 4.32
CA VAL A 285 3.39 14.46 3.98
C VAL A 285 4.05 14.80 2.64
N ALA A 286 5.32 14.42 2.46
CA ALA A 286 6.07 14.68 1.23
C ALA A 286 5.43 14.05 0.00
N ASN A 287 4.96 12.80 0.12
CA ASN A 287 4.44 12.05 -1.02
C ASN A 287 2.97 12.34 -1.29
N GLU A 288 2.13 12.50 -0.27
CA GLU A 288 0.67 12.53 -0.45
C GLU A 288 0.08 13.94 -0.27
N LEU A 289 0.63 14.79 0.59
CA LEU A 289 0.04 16.10 0.89
C LEU A 289 0.65 17.25 0.10
N LEU A 290 1.95 17.18 -0.17
CA LEU A 290 2.67 18.13 -1.02
C LEU A 290 2.58 17.81 -2.51
N ARG A 291 2.04 16.64 -2.89
CA ARG A 291 1.83 16.30 -4.30
C ARG A 291 0.86 17.33 -4.89
N PRO A 292 1.24 18.08 -5.93
CA PRO A 292 0.28 18.91 -6.64
C PRO A 292 -0.79 17.97 -7.20
N ALA A 293 -2.07 18.34 -7.05
CA ALA A 293 -3.17 17.57 -7.63
C ALA A 293 -2.83 17.33 -9.10
N SER A 294 -2.45 16.11 -9.45
CA SER A 294 -2.03 15.81 -10.80
C SER A 294 -3.27 16.00 -11.65
N THR A 295 -3.18 16.86 -12.66
CA THR A 295 -4.13 16.99 -13.77
C THR A 295 -4.08 15.73 -14.66
N SER A 296 -4.03 14.56 -14.03
CA SER A 296 -3.97 13.27 -14.69
C SER A 296 -5.37 12.93 -15.19
N GLN A 297 -5.55 13.26 -16.48
CA GLN A 297 -6.33 12.53 -17.48
C GLN A 297 -7.84 12.33 -17.19
N GLY A 298 -8.66 13.17 -17.83
CA GLY A 298 -9.82 12.64 -18.57
C GLY A 298 -11.22 12.91 -18.03
N GLU A 299 -11.41 13.52 -16.87
CA GLU A 299 -12.75 13.84 -16.37
C GLU A 299 -12.92 15.35 -16.19
N LYS A 300 -13.62 15.95 -17.15
CA LYS A 300 -13.79 17.39 -17.35
C LYS A 300 -14.84 18.03 -16.42
N GLU A 301 -15.33 17.33 -15.40
CA GLU A 301 -16.55 17.75 -14.68
C GLU A 301 -16.49 17.80 -13.15
N VAL A 302 -15.39 17.43 -12.49
CA VAL A 302 -15.37 17.47 -11.02
C VAL A 302 -14.87 18.81 -10.50
N SER A 303 -15.81 19.75 -10.37
CA SER A 303 -15.91 20.85 -9.39
C SER A 303 -14.68 21.76 -9.19
N ALA A 304 -14.87 23.04 -9.54
CA ALA A 304 -13.94 24.16 -9.39
C ALA A 304 -13.41 24.43 -7.97
N ASN A 305 -13.98 23.80 -6.92
CA ASN A 305 -13.64 24.08 -5.52
C ASN A 305 -12.47 23.27 -4.93
N THR A 306 -11.87 22.33 -5.66
CA THR A 306 -10.80 21.45 -5.12
C THR A 306 -9.40 21.69 -5.69
N GLN A 307 -9.22 22.70 -6.56
CA GLN A 307 -7.95 22.93 -7.27
C GLN A 307 -6.93 23.78 -6.51
N THR A 308 -7.16 24.12 -5.25
CA THR A 308 -6.15 24.83 -4.47
C THR A 308 -5.04 23.85 -4.05
N GLY A 309 -3.81 24.14 -4.48
CA GLY A 309 -2.61 23.51 -3.94
C GLY A 309 -2.53 23.62 -2.41
N PRO A 310 -1.55 22.98 -1.76
CA PRO A 310 -1.41 23.16 -0.32
C PRO A 310 -1.16 24.64 -0.01
N PRO A 311 -1.74 25.16 1.10
CA PRO A 311 -1.56 26.56 1.46
C PRO A 311 -0.08 26.86 1.73
N ALA A 312 0.39 28.05 1.37
CA ALA A 312 1.79 28.44 1.53
C ALA A 312 2.29 28.24 2.97
N ALA A 313 1.47 28.62 3.95
CA ALA A 313 1.76 28.43 5.38
C ALA A 313 2.02 26.96 5.76
N PHE A 314 1.30 26.01 5.16
CA PHE A 314 1.54 24.58 5.40
C PHE A 314 2.90 24.13 4.84
N VAL A 315 3.24 24.59 3.63
CA VAL A 315 4.53 24.27 2.99
C VAL A 315 5.70 24.90 3.76
N ASP A 316 5.53 26.13 4.25
CA ASP A 316 6.51 26.82 5.09
C ASP A 316 6.71 26.11 6.43
N GLY A 317 5.62 25.84 7.17
CA GLY A 317 5.70 25.12 8.44
C GLY A 317 6.30 23.71 8.30
N TYR A 318 6.01 23.01 7.21
CA TYR A 318 6.64 21.71 6.90
C TYR A 318 8.14 21.83 6.62
N SER A 319 8.55 22.86 5.88
CA SER A 319 9.95 23.08 5.53
C SER A 319 10.76 23.46 6.77
N GLU A 320 10.20 24.32 7.63
CA GLU A 320 10.79 24.69 8.90
C GLU A 320 10.94 23.49 9.84
N LEU A 321 9.90 22.65 9.96
CA LEU A 321 9.98 21.38 10.69
C LEU A 321 11.12 20.50 10.17
N CYS A 322 11.23 20.32 8.86
CA CYS A 322 12.29 19.48 8.30
C CYS A 322 13.68 20.06 8.60
N ALA A 323 13.85 21.38 8.54
CA ALA A 323 15.10 22.04 8.93
C ALA A 323 15.41 21.83 10.42
N GLN A 324 14.41 21.99 11.30
CA GLN A 324 14.55 21.74 12.73
C GLN A 324 14.98 20.30 13.02
N LEU A 325 14.33 19.30 12.41
CA LEU A 325 14.69 17.89 12.60
C LEU A 325 16.12 17.57 12.10
N LEU A 326 16.61 18.28 11.08
CA LEU A 326 18.00 18.15 10.64
C LEU A 326 18.97 18.70 11.68
N GLU A 327 18.67 19.86 12.27
CA GLU A 327 19.48 20.47 13.34
C GLU A 327 19.47 19.61 14.61
N ASP A 328 18.31 19.17 15.07
CA ASP A 328 18.15 18.29 16.24
C ASP A 328 18.94 16.98 16.05
N SER A 329 19.02 16.48 14.82
CA SER A 329 19.79 15.27 14.51
C SER A 329 21.30 15.45 14.66
N LEU A 330 21.82 16.68 14.66
CA LEU A 330 23.23 17.01 14.85
C LEU A 330 23.56 17.29 16.32
N THR A 331 22.62 17.88 17.08
CA THR A 331 22.85 18.34 18.47
C THR A 331 22.43 17.33 19.55
N SER A 332 21.60 16.33 19.21
CA SER A 332 21.02 15.36 20.15
C SER A 332 22.01 14.32 20.72
N GLU A 333 23.25 14.71 21.04
CA GLU A 333 24.20 13.83 21.77
C GLU A 333 24.08 13.97 23.30
N GLU A 334 23.47 15.04 23.83
CA GLU A 334 23.66 15.40 25.25
C GLU A 334 22.40 15.33 26.15
N ALA A 335 21.18 15.28 25.60
CA ALA A 335 19.96 15.27 26.42
C ALA A 335 19.34 13.86 26.43
N GLY A 336 19.14 13.28 27.62
CA GLY A 336 18.67 11.92 27.93
C GLY A 336 17.31 11.46 27.36
N SER A 337 16.90 11.93 26.19
CA SER A 337 15.88 11.28 25.36
C SER A 337 16.46 9.98 24.78
N ALA A 338 15.64 8.93 24.73
CA ALA A 338 16.02 7.59 24.27
C ALA A 338 16.98 7.65 23.06
N ALA A 339 18.24 7.28 23.30
CA ALA A 339 19.33 7.48 22.34
C ALA A 339 18.98 6.86 20.98
N SER A 340 18.63 7.71 20.01
CA SER A 340 18.41 7.25 18.64
C SER A 340 19.74 6.82 18.05
N THR A 341 19.79 5.62 17.46
CA THR A 341 21.04 5.11 16.91
C THR A 341 21.51 5.99 15.75
N VAL A 342 22.82 6.07 15.51
CA VAL A 342 23.40 6.84 14.38
C VAL A 342 22.72 6.48 13.05
N SER A 343 22.41 5.19 12.84
CA SER A 343 21.67 4.72 11.67
C SER A 343 20.24 5.27 11.59
N GLN A 344 19.53 5.38 12.72
CA GLN A 344 18.19 5.99 12.77
C GLN A 344 18.24 7.49 12.48
N LYS A 345 19.20 8.22 13.08
CA LYS A 345 19.44 9.64 12.81
C LYS A 345 19.73 9.87 11.32
N GLN A 346 20.58 9.05 10.70
CA GLN A 346 20.89 9.15 9.28
C GLN A 346 19.67 8.89 8.37
N LYS A 347 18.82 7.91 8.73
CA LYS A 347 17.57 7.67 8.01
C LYS A 347 16.60 8.84 8.17
N LEU A 348 16.50 9.43 9.35
CA LEU A 348 15.67 10.62 9.59
C LEU A 348 16.14 11.81 8.74
N ARG A 349 17.46 12.08 8.73
CA ARG A 349 18.07 13.12 7.87
C ARG A 349 17.70 12.94 6.41
N ARG A 350 17.80 11.71 5.90
CA ARG A 350 17.43 11.38 4.51
C ARG A 350 15.97 11.73 4.22
N GLU A 351 15.03 11.32 5.07
CA GLU A 351 13.59 11.60 4.86
C GLU A 351 13.28 13.10 4.99
N ALA A 352 13.87 13.81 5.95
CA ALA A 352 13.71 15.26 6.09
C ALA A 352 14.23 16.03 4.86
N LEU A 353 15.39 15.63 4.31
CA LEU A 353 15.92 16.21 3.07
C LEU A 353 15.03 15.91 1.85
N HIS A 354 14.46 14.70 1.73
CA HIS A 354 13.48 14.39 0.69
C HIS A 354 12.19 15.23 0.86
N GLY A 355 11.77 15.45 2.09
CA GLY A 355 10.68 16.35 2.45
C GLY A 355 10.92 17.78 1.95
N LEU A 356 12.07 18.37 2.31
CA LEU A 356 12.48 19.69 1.85
C LEU A 356 12.51 19.76 0.32
N LYS A 357 13.18 18.81 -0.33
CA LYS A 357 13.24 18.75 -1.79
C LYS A 357 11.86 18.73 -2.43
N SER A 358 10.90 18.02 -1.84
CA SER A 358 9.51 17.95 -2.35
C SER A 358 8.77 19.28 -2.17
N ALA A 359 8.90 19.93 -1.01
CA ALA A 359 8.34 21.25 -0.74
C ALA A 359 8.89 22.33 -1.69
N MET A 360 10.20 22.32 -1.93
CA MET A 360 10.86 23.26 -2.85
C MET A 360 10.43 23.05 -4.31
N ARG A 361 10.38 21.79 -4.77
CA ARG A 361 9.91 21.46 -6.12
C ARG A 361 8.48 21.91 -6.37
N LEU A 362 7.61 21.79 -5.36
CA LEU A 362 6.24 22.27 -5.46
C LEU A 362 6.19 23.78 -5.71
N ARG A 363 6.98 24.57 -4.96
CA ARG A 363 7.06 26.03 -5.16
C ARG A 363 7.63 26.39 -6.53
N GLN A 364 8.73 25.76 -6.94
CA GLN A 364 9.33 25.98 -8.26
C GLN A 364 8.32 25.74 -9.39
N LYS A 365 7.64 24.58 -9.35
CA LYS A 365 6.64 24.22 -10.35
C LYS A 365 5.43 25.17 -10.36
N SER A 366 5.08 25.73 -9.19
CA SER A 366 4.00 26.72 -9.13
C SER A 366 4.40 28.07 -9.74
N GLY A 367 5.68 28.46 -9.64
CA GLY A 367 6.21 29.67 -10.29
C GLY A 367 6.30 29.52 -11.81
N GLU A 368 6.79 28.39 -12.31
CA GLU A 368 6.89 28.10 -13.75
C GLU A 368 5.50 28.16 -14.43
N LYS A 369 4.49 27.52 -13.83
CA LYS A 369 3.13 27.52 -14.37
C LYS A 369 2.49 28.91 -14.44
N ALA A 370 2.77 29.78 -13.47
CA ALA A 370 2.23 31.14 -13.47
C ALA A 370 2.84 31.99 -14.59
N HIS A 371 4.09 31.73 -14.96
CA HIS A 371 4.74 32.43 -16.07
C HIS A 371 4.18 31.99 -17.43
N ASP A 372 3.99 30.68 -17.64
CA ASP A 372 3.61 30.14 -18.95
C ASP A 372 2.12 30.25 -19.28
N SER A 373 1.24 30.26 -18.27
CA SER A 373 -0.20 30.10 -18.53
C SER A 373 -1.00 31.39 -18.64
N GLY A 374 -0.45 32.57 -18.26
CA GLY A 374 -1.18 33.85 -18.25
C GLY A 374 -2.50 33.86 -17.44
N SER A 375 -2.90 32.71 -16.90
CA SER A 375 -4.12 32.52 -16.15
C SER A 375 -3.81 32.80 -14.70
N GLY A 376 -4.68 33.58 -14.04
CA GLY A 376 -4.52 34.07 -12.67
C GLY A 376 -4.52 32.99 -11.56
N GLY A 377 -3.96 31.81 -11.81
CA GLY A 377 -3.63 30.86 -10.77
C GLY A 377 -2.64 31.50 -9.80
N THR A 378 -3.03 31.60 -8.53
CA THR A 378 -2.16 32.07 -7.45
C THR A 378 -0.95 31.14 -7.33
N ALA A 379 0.18 31.53 -7.91
CA ALA A 379 1.48 30.90 -7.64
C ALA A 379 1.73 30.93 -6.14
N LEU A 380 2.38 29.88 -5.62
CA LEU A 380 2.88 29.96 -4.25
C LEU A 380 4.00 31.00 -4.24
N PRO A 381 4.01 31.92 -3.26
CA PRO A 381 5.10 32.86 -3.13
C PRO A 381 6.43 32.11 -2.95
N PRO A 382 7.57 32.71 -3.31
CA PRO A 382 8.86 32.15 -2.92
C PRO A 382 8.96 32.02 -1.39
N PHE A 383 9.87 31.17 -0.91
CA PHE A 383 10.16 31.11 0.53
C PHE A 383 10.53 32.51 1.03
N SER A 384 10.10 32.85 2.25
CA SER A 384 10.60 34.06 2.90
C SER A 384 12.13 33.97 3.00
N ALA A 385 12.82 35.10 2.90
CA ALA A 385 14.28 35.13 2.97
C ALA A 385 14.79 34.48 4.28
N ALA A 386 14.07 34.69 5.39
CA ALA A 386 14.36 34.07 6.67
C ALA A 386 14.20 32.53 6.64
N ALA A 387 13.10 32.02 6.09
CA ALA A 387 12.89 30.57 5.97
C ALA A 387 13.94 29.92 5.05
N ALA A 388 14.25 30.57 3.92
CA ALA A 388 15.29 30.14 3.00
C ALA A 388 16.67 30.10 3.70
N ALA A 389 17.04 31.17 4.42
CA ALA A 389 18.30 31.21 5.17
C ALA A 389 18.37 30.10 6.23
N ASN A 390 17.26 29.86 6.94
CA ASN A 390 17.18 28.80 7.94
C ASN A 390 17.39 27.40 7.33
N VAL A 391 16.67 27.09 6.24
CA VAL A 391 16.83 25.82 5.52
C VAL A 391 18.26 25.67 4.99
N ALA A 392 18.85 26.74 4.43
CA ALA A 392 20.23 26.72 3.95
C ALA A 392 21.23 26.40 5.08
N ARG A 393 21.07 27.05 6.24
CA ARG A 393 21.90 26.82 7.43
C ARG A 393 21.81 25.38 7.92
N ALA A 394 20.60 24.86 8.12
CA ALA A 394 20.37 23.48 8.56
C ALA A 394 21.02 22.46 7.62
N VAL A 395 20.81 22.63 6.31
CA VAL A 395 21.31 21.71 5.29
C VAL A 395 22.84 21.80 5.15
N ALA A 396 23.42 23.00 5.27
CA ALA A 396 24.86 23.19 5.29
C ALA A 396 25.49 22.51 6.52
N GLY A 397 24.88 22.63 7.70
CA GLY A 397 25.33 21.95 8.91
C GLY A 397 25.41 20.43 8.73
N VAL A 398 24.36 19.82 8.14
CA VAL A 398 24.37 18.37 7.85
C VAL A 398 25.45 18.01 6.81
N ARG A 399 25.63 18.85 5.79
CA ARG A 399 26.67 18.67 4.77
C ARG A 399 28.07 18.66 5.39
N ASP A 400 28.33 19.61 6.28
CA ASP A 400 29.66 19.87 6.82
C ASP A 400 30.02 18.86 7.94
N ALA A 401 29.04 18.40 8.71
CA ALA A 401 29.19 17.36 9.72
C ALA A 401 29.39 15.94 9.15
N MET A 402 29.21 15.73 7.83
CA MET A 402 29.40 14.40 7.24
C MET A 402 30.88 14.02 7.11
N PRO A 403 31.27 12.79 7.52
CA PRO A 403 32.61 12.26 7.30
C PRO A 403 33.03 12.29 5.83
N SER A 404 34.31 12.49 5.55
CA SER A 404 34.87 12.60 4.19
C SER A 404 34.46 11.42 3.28
N HIS A 405 34.44 10.20 3.81
CA HIS A 405 34.02 8.99 3.07
C HIS A 405 32.53 8.97 2.70
N GLN A 406 31.66 9.71 3.43
CA GLN A 406 30.21 9.78 3.17
C GLN A 406 29.83 10.94 2.23
N ARG A 407 30.77 11.82 1.87
CA ARG A 407 30.55 12.96 0.95
C ARG A 407 30.29 12.57 -0.52
N ARG A 408 30.06 11.29 -0.79
CA ARG A 408 29.60 10.78 -2.10
C ARG A 408 28.21 10.14 -2.02
N GLY A 409 27.63 10.03 -0.83
CA GLY A 409 26.34 9.38 -0.61
C GLY A 409 25.12 10.21 -1.02
N GLU A 410 23.96 9.55 -1.05
CA GLU A 410 22.67 10.16 -1.40
C GLU A 410 22.34 11.40 -0.56
N VAL A 411 22.58 11.34 0.75
CA VAL A 411 22.33 12.45 1.69
C VAL A 411 23.14 13.69 1.30
N TYR A 412 24.42 13.52 0.96
CA TYR A 412 25.26 14.62 0.49
C TYR A 412 24.76 15.21 -0.83
N GLN A 413 24.34 14.37 -1.78
CA GLN A 413 23.76 14.85 -3.04
C GLN A 413 22.44 15.61 -2.83
N LEU A 414 21.60 15.17 -1.87
CA LEU A 414 20.39 15.89 -1.48
C LEU A 414 20.73 17.25 -0.87
N CYS A 415 21.71 17.33 0.03
CA CYS A 415 22.16 18.61 0.60
C CYS A 415 22.62 19.58 -0.50
N LEU A 416 23.48 19.14 -1.43
CA LEU A 416 23.93 19.98 -2.54
C LEU A 416 22.78 20.43 -3.43
N HIS A 417 21.84 19.54 -3.73
CA HIS A 417 20.68 19.88 -4.54
C HIS A 417 19.81 20.95 -3.88
N ILE A 418 19.50 20.79 -2.60
CA ILE A 418 18.70 21.75 -1.84
C ILE A 418 19.43 23.09 -1.74
N LEU A 419 20.72 23.09 -1.40
CA LEU A 419 21.51 24.33 -1.34
C LEU A 419 21.56 25.08 -2.66
N ARG A 420 21.59 24.38 -3.82
CA ARG A 420 21.51 25.03 -5.13
C ARG A 420 20.15 25.69 -5.39
N ILE A 421 19.06 25.12 -4.87
CA ILE A 421 17.72 25.68 -5.03
C ILE A 421 17.50 26.85 -4.06
N VAL A 422 17.95 26.72 -2.81
CA VAL A 422 17.75 27.73 -1.77
C VAL A 422 18.65 28.95 -1.99
N ARG A 423 19.80 28.78 -2.67
CA ARG A 423 20.78 29.86 -2.85
C ARG A 423 20.05 31.06 -3.45
N PRO A 424 20.01 32.18 -2.72
CA PRO A 424 19.26 33.33 -3.18
C PRO A 424 19.93 33.77 -4.49
N GLN A 425 19.12 34.08 -5.50
CA GLN A 425 19.54 34.66 -6.78
C GLN A 425 20.05 36.09 -6.55
N VAL A 426 20.96 36.26 -5.61
CA VAL A 426 21.61 37.50 -5.24
C VAL A 426 22.76 37.63 -6.24
N GLY A 427 22.47 38.27 -7.37
CA GLY A 427 23.45 38.70 -8.36
C GLY A 427 23.55 37.81 -9.59
N GLY A 428 22.75 38.10 -10.61
CA GLY A 428 22.90 37.52 -11.95
C GLY A 428 21.78 37.93 -12.89
N GLY A 429 21.92 39.09 -13.54
CA GLY A 429 21.10 39.43 -14.70
C GLY A 429 21.30 38.42 -15.85
N ASN A 430 20.29 38.34 -16.72
CA ASN A 430 20.23 37.54 -17.96
C ASN A 430 20.18 36.01 -17.81
N ALA A 431 18.97 35.50 -17.62
CA ALA A 431 18.58 34.17 -18.12
C ALA A 431 18.14 34.25 -19.60
N GLU A 432 19.08 34.63 -20.48
CA GLU A 432 18.93 34.45 -21.93
C GLU A 432 20.17 33.71 -22.44
N LYS A 433 20.16 32.38 -22.30
CA LYS A 433 20.91 31.36 -23.07
C LYS A 433 21.03 30.07 -22.27
N GLN A 434 20.01 29.22 -22.35
CA GLN A 434 20.21 27.78 -22.18
C GLN A 434 19.22 26.96 -23.03
N SER A 435 19.33 27.14 -24.35
CA SER A 435 18.84 26.20 -25.36
C SER A 435 19.84 26.12 -26.51
N ARG A 436 21.04 25.60 -26.25
CA ARG A 436 21.91 25.08 -27.32
C ARG A 436 22.45 23.72 -26.93
N SER A 437 21.78 22.71 -27.47
CA SER A 437 22.28 21.35 -27.69
C SER A 437 23.61 21.38 -28.44
N PRO A 438 24.56 20.47 -28.14
CA PRO A 438 25.83 20.41 -28.87
C PRO A 438 25.60 19.76 -30.23
N SER A 439 25.72 20.56 -31.28
CA SER A 439 25.80 20.11 -32.67
C SER A 439 27.11 19.34 -32.91
N ARG A 440 26.99 18.10 -33.41
CA ARG A 440 28.06 17.30 -34.03
C ARG A 440 28.71 18.04 -35.21
N PRO A 441 30.02 17.87 -35.47
CA PRO A 441 30.68 18.48 -36.61
C PRO A 441 30.38 17.71 -37.91
N ALA A 442 30.28 18.49 -38.99
CA ALA A 442 29.92 18.11 -40.33
C ALA A 442 31.07 17.40 -41.08
N GLY A 443 30.77 16.25 -41.69
CA GLY A 443 31.57 15.62 -42.74
C GLY A 443 30.81 15.62 -44.07
N LYS A 444 31.41 16.23 -45.10
CA LYS A 444 30.92 16.35 -46.49
C LYS A 444 31.15 15.06 -47.31
N ARG A 445 30.26 14.86 -48.31
CA ARG A 445 30.32 14.05 -49.57
C ARG A 445 29.14 13.06 -49.61
N GLN A 446 28.33 12.88 -50.68
CA GLN A 446 28.42 13.27 -52.09
C GLN A 446 27.01 13.08 -52.74
N ARG A 447 26.60 14.03 -53.61
CA ARG A 447 25.84 13.91 -54.89
C ARG A 447 25.32 12.50 -55.30
N ARG A 448 24.15 12.24 -55.92
CA ARG A 448 23.06 12.99 -56.63
C ARG A 448 21.94 11.94 -56.99
N PRO A 449 20.96 12.14 -57.91
CA PRO A 449 19.56 12.45 -57.60
C PRO A 449 18.48 11.53 -58.28
N ASP A 450 17.23 12.00 -58.20
CA ASP A 450 16.07 11.76 -59.09
C ASP A 450 15.21 10.49 -58.92
N SER A 451 13.98 10.67 -58.44
CA SER A 451 12.78 10.51 -59.28
C SER A 451 11.50 10.85 -58.50
N ALA A 452 10.67 11.66 -59.16
CA ALA A 452 9.31 12.02 -58.79
C ALA A 452 8.38 10.80 -58.81
N ASN A 453 7.29 10.80 -58.04
CA ASN A 453 5.96 11.23 -58.52
C ASN A 453 4.80 10.66 -57.67
N SER A 454 3.70 11.42 -57.71
CA SER A 454 2.29 11.04 -57.58
C SER A 454 1.73 10.45 -56.28
N SER A 455 0.94 11.31 -55.61
CA SER A 455 -0.51 11.14 -55.35
C SER A 455 -1.15 9.76 -55.50
N GLY A 456 -1.97 9.37 -54.51
CA GLY A 456 -2.95 8.31 -54.70
C GLY A 456 -3.66 7.91 -53.41
N ASP A 457 -4.97 8.03 -53.44
CA ASP A 457 -5.96 7.81 -52.40
C ASP A 457 -6.33 6.31 -52.23
N GLU A 458 -7.08 6.03 -51.15
CA GLU A 458 -8.00 4.90 -50.91
C GLU A 458 -7.54 3.45 -50.61
N SER A 459 -7.99 3.02 -49.42
CA SER A 459 -8.79 1.83 -49.09
C SER A 459 -8.30 0.37 -49.25
N ALA A 460 -8.53 -0.32 -48.12
CA ALA A 460 -9.04 -1.69 -47.97
C ALA A 460 -8.11 -2.91 -48.16
N ALA A 461 -8.00 -3.64 -47.03
CA ALA A 461 -8.20 -5.07 -46.87
C ALA A 461 -7.27 -6.10 -47.55
N ALA A 462 -6.94 -7.10 -46.71
CA ALA A 462 -6.59 -8.48 -47.01
C ALA A 462 -5.14 -8.80 -47.44
N GLY A 463 -4.46 -9.53 -46.54
CA GLY A 463 -3.91 -10.82 -46.94
C GLY A 463 -2.39 -10.94 -47.09
N GLY A 464 -1.74 -11.41 -46.03
CA GLY A 464 -0.96 -12.65 -46.16
C GLY A 464 0.55 -12.60 -45.96
N LYS A 465 0.98 -13.56 -45.11
CA LYS A 465 2.19 -14.41 -45.20
C LYS A 465 3.44 -14.04 -44.38
N ARG A 466 3.57 -14.79 -43.27
CA ARG A 466 4.47 -15.97 -43.11
C ARG A 466 5.92 -15.75 -42.62
N LYS A 467 6.16 -16.18 -41.38
CA LYS A 467 7.29 -17.01 -40.85
C LYS A 467 7.02 -17.19 -39.35
N GLU A 468 6.70 -18.33 -38.71
CA GLU A 468 7.10 -19.74 -38.82
C GLU A 468 8.64 -19.90 -38.80
N LEU A 469 9.31 -20.46 -37.79
CA LEU A 469 9.25 -21.75 -37.08
C LEU A 469 10.11 -21.56 -35.81
N ARG A 470 9.85 -22.13 -34.62
CA ARG A 470 10.01 -23.55 -34.21
C ARG A 470 9.47 -23.62 -32.76
N ARG A 471 8.39 -24.35 -32.42
CA ARG A 471 8.28 -25.81 -32.16
C ARG A 471 9.44 -26.34 -31.29
N LYS A 472 9.24 -27.10 -30.21
CA LYS A 472 8.23 -28.12 -29.87
C LYS A 472 8.44 -28.44 -28.37
N GLY A 473 7.43 -28.52 -27.51
CA GLY A 473 6.54 -29.68 -27.25
C GLY A 473 6.84 -30.19 -25.82
N ARG A 474 5.88 -30.17 -24.86
CA ARG A 474 4.85 -31.21 -24.58
C ARG A 474 5.46 -32.62 -24.50
N SER A 475 5.17 -33.49 -23.55
CA SER A 475 4.15 -33.55 -22.50
C SER A 475 4.36 -34.87 -21.71
N ALA A 476 4.01 -34.84 -20.42
CA ALA A 476 3.34 -35.88 -19.63
C ALA A 476 3.74 -37.39 -19.72
N SER A 477 3.90 -37.94 -18.51
CA SER A 477 3.27 -39.18 -18.00
C SER A 477 4.09 -40.47 -17.95
N ALA A 478 3.88 -41.15 -16.81
CA ALA A 478 4.04 -42.57 -16.48
C ALA A 478 5.43 -43.08 -16.05
N GLY A 479 5.49 -43.45 -14.76
CA GLY A 479 5.75 -44.82 -14.31
C GLY A 479 7.15 -45.40 -14.49
N GLY A 480 7.68 -46.01 -13.42
CA GLY A 480 8.76 -46.99 -13.52
C GLY A 480 9.93 -46.73 -12.59
N SER A 481 9.87 -47.44 -11.46
CA SER A 481 10.94 -48.21 -10.82
C SER A 481 12.40 -47.99 -11.23
N ASP A 482 13.22 -47.97 -10.19
CA ASP A 482 14.46 -48.73 -10.04
C ASP A 482 15.81 -47.98 -10.10
N SER A 483 16.63 -48.41 -9.13
CA SER A 483 18.09 -48.41 -9.00
C SER A 483 18.95 -47.32 -9.65
N GLY A 484 19.78 -46.67 -8.83
CA GLY A 484 20.98 -46.00 -9.33
C GLY A 484 21.52 -44.89 -8.44
N SER A 485 22.47 -45.23 -7.56
CA SER A 485 23.47 -44.30 -7.01
C SER A 485 24.06 -43.42 -8.12
N PRO A 486 24.53 -42.19 -7.82
CA PRO A 486 25.99 -42.08 -7.67
C PRO A 486 26.51 -40.97 -6.72
N ALA A 487 27.69 -41.29 -6.19
CA ALA A 487 28.90 -40.48 -6.16
C ALA A 487 28.87 -39.05 -5.56
N MET A 488 29.38 -39.02 -4.33
CA MET A 488 30.45 -38.13 -3.83
C MET A 488 31.07 -37.13 -4.82
N LYS A 489 31.18 -35.87 -4.37
CA LYS A 489 32.28 -34.93 -4.66
C LYS A 489 32.32 -33.81 -3.60
N PRO A 490 33.45 -33.08 -3.44
CA PRO A 490 34.14 -33.01 -2.16
C PRO A 490 34.06 -31.64 -1.49
N SER A 491 34.38 -31.68 -0.20
CA SER A 491 34.65 -30.56 0.69
C SER A 491 35.87 -29.75 0.25
N SER A 492 35.74 -28.42 0.25
CA SER A 492 36.88 -27.52 0.41
C SER A 492 36.41 -26.22 1.08
N GLY A 493 37.18 -25.75 2.06
CA GLY A 493 37.10 -24.37 2.55
C GLY A 493 36.96 -24.21 4.07
N SER A 494 37.99 -24.56 4.83
CA SER A 494 38.20 -24.06 6.19
C SER A 494 38.45 -22.54 6.17
N PRO A 495 38.10 -21.82 7.25
CA PRO A 495 38.97 -20.75 7.70
C PRO A 495 39.27 -20.76 9.21
N ALA A 496 40.59 -20.68 9.47
CA ALA A 496 41.27 -19.88 10.47
C ALA A 496 40.72 -19.82 11.91
N MET A 497 41.44 -20.50 12.80
CA MET A 497 41.44 -20.32 14.25
C MET A 497 41.86 -18.87 14.62
N LYS A 498 41.18 -18.30 15.62
CA LYS A 498 41.68 -17.17 16.40
C LYS A 498 41.73 -17.55 17.89
N PRO A 499 42.77 -17.11 18.62
CA PRO A 499 43.03 -17.56 19.98
C PRO A 499 42.16 -16.88 21.02
N SER A 500 41.83 -17.68 22.03
CA SER A 500 41.18 -17.33 23.29
C SER A 500 42.08 -16.49 24.18
N SER A 501 41.57 -15.37 24.71
CA SER A 501 42.06 -14.78 25.95
C SER A 501 40.86 -14.54 26.86
N GLY A 502 40.86 -15.23 28.00
CA GLY A 502 39.82 -15.17 29.02
C GLY A 502 40.08 -14.06 30.03
N SER A 503 39.00 -13.58 30.63
CA SER A 503 38.98 -12.96 31.95
C SER A 503 37.54 -13.03 32.49
N PRO A 504 37.27 -13.74 33.61
CA PRO A 504 35.93 -13.79 34.19
C PRO A 504 35.67 -12.56 35.06
N SER A 505 34.62 -11.82 34.73
CA SER A 505 34.09 -10.71 35.53
C SER A 505 33.08 -11.25 36.54
N LEU A 506 33.40 -11.10 37.83
CA LEU A 506 32.55 -11.49 38.96
C LEU A 506 31.27 -10.63 38.97
N LYS A 507 30.10 -11.29 38.98
CA LYS A 507 28.80 -10.65 39.17
C LYS A 507 28.54 -10.42 40.67
N PRO A 508 27.97 -9.27 41.07
CA PRO A 508 27.65 -9.01 42.47
C PRO A 508 26.38 -9.75 42.93
N VAL A 509 26.48 -10.32 44.13
CA VAL A 509 25.42 -10.99 44.89
C VAL A 509 24.32 -9.99 45.24
N LYS A 510 23.08 -10.32 44.85
CA LYS A 510 21.88 -9.54 45.19
C LYS A 510 21.43 -9.92 46.61
N LYS A 511 21.58 -8.98 47.54
CA LYS A 511 21.15 -9.11 48.95
C LYS A 511 19.63 -9.18 49.02
N ILE A 512 19.10 -10.28 49.52
CA ILE A 512 17.70 -10.45 49.93
C ILE A 512 17.59 -9.85 51.34
N GLY A 513 16.90 -8.73 51.48
CA GLY A 513 16.24 -8.33 52.73
C GLY A 513 14.74 -8.51 52.48
N GLY A 514 13.96 -9.22 53.29
CA GLY A 514 14.10 -9.43 54.73
C GLY A 514 13.11 -8.52 55.43
N HIS A 515 11.97 -9.10 55.82
CA HIS A 515 10.85 -8.54 56.57
C HIS A 515 11.21 -7.65 57.75
N GLY A 516 10.29 -6.73 58.08
CA GLY A 516 10.15 -6.24 59.46
C GLY A 516 9.27 -4.98 59.57
N THR A 517 7.99 -5.22 59.92
CA THR A 517 7.04 -4.38 60.68
C THR A 517 6.90 -2.90 60.38
#